data_AF-A0A3A0G7K1-F1
#
_entry.id   AF-A0A3A0G7K1-F1
#
_cell.length_a   1.000
_cell.length_b   1.000
_cell.length_c   1.000
_cell.angle_alpha   90.00
_cell.angle_beta   90.00
_cell.angle_gamma   90.00
#
_symmetry.space_group_name_H-M   'P 1'
#
loop_
_entity.id
_entity.type
_entity.pdbx_description
1 polymer ?
#
loop_
_entity_poly.entity_id
_entity_poly.type
_entity_poly.pdbx_seq_one_letter_code
_entity_poly.pdbx_strand_id
1 'polypeptide(L)'
;MPAWNPFPMLKTIREVDLGEIQAHAEQRFTLLIAGDPALAERLADALSAAPGKVGRHPWIELLPAGDGTPPGTEAGVRIALVATPTAELDAAAARALDGLHAAGIPAVAVVMADGADGWHGAELRRGREAARAVLPAAP
;
A
#
# COMPACT_ATOMS: atom_id res chain seq x y z
N MET A 1 10.44 -7.71 55.56
CA MET A 1 9.86 -6.67 54.67
C MET A 1 10.41 -6.90 53.27
N PRO A 2 9.58 -7.21 52.26
CA PRO A 2 10.09 -7.42 50.90
C PRO A 2 10.38 -6.08 50.23
N ALA A 3 11.53 -5.98 49.57
CA ALA A 3 11.96 -4.80 48.83
C ALA A 3 11.02 -4.55 47.64
N TRP A 4 10.44 -3.35 47.60
CA TRP A 4 9.61 -2.88 46.50
C TRP A 4 10.52 -2.65 45.28
N ASN A 5 10.26 -3.37 44.19
CA ASN A 5 10.97 -3.21 42.93
C ASN A 5 10.13 -2.28 42.02
N PRO A 6 10.56 -1.02 41.77
CA PRO A 6 9.71 -0.03 41.12
C PRO A 6 9.61 -0.16 39.59
N PHE A 7 10.15 -1.23 38.97
CA PHE A 7 10.21 -1.34 37.51
C PHE A 7 9.78 -2.70 36.92
N PRO A 8 8.54 -3.17 37.14
CA PRO A 8 8.02 -4.31 36.40
C PRO A 8 7.92 -4.05 34.88
N MET A 9 7.68 -2.79 34.46
CA MET A 9 7.58 -2.41 33.05
C MET A 9 8.89 -2.54 32.24
N LEU A 10 10.06 -2.30 32.87
CA LEU A 10 11.35 -2.42 32.16
C LEU A 10 11.75 -3.88 31.88
N LYS A 11 11.16 -4.85 32.60
CA LYS A 11 11.32 -6.28 32.28
C LYS A 11 10.46 -6.70 31.09
N THR A 12 9.27 -6.11 30.93
CA THR A 12 8.34 -6.44 29.82
C THR A 12 8.87 -6.02 28.45
N ILE A 13 9.68 -4.96 28.36
CA ILE A 13 10.34 -4.54 27.11
C ILE A 13 11.45 -5.54 26.69
N ARG A 14 11.96 -6.34 27.63
CA ARG A 14 13.05 -7.31 27.40
C ARG A 14 12.59 -8.64 26.80
N GLU A 15 11.29 -8.91 26.80
CA GLU A 15 10.68 -10.10 26.18
C GLU A 15 10.12 -9.82 24.77
N VAL A 16 10.25 -8.58 24.30
CA VAL A 16 10.11 -8.30 22.88
C VAL A 16 11.37 -8.82 22.20
N ASP A 17 11.24 -9.91 21.45
CA ASP A 17 12.35 -10.47 20.67
C ASP A 17 12.80 -9.43 19.65
N LEU A 18 13.84 -8.68 20.02
CA LEU A 18 14.44 -7.67 19.17
C LEU A 18 14.98 -8.29 17.87
N GLY A 19 15.30 -9.58 17.87
CA GLY A 19 15.69 -10.34 16.69
C GLY A 19 14.50 -10.55 15.75
N GLU A 20 13.31 -10.87 16.27
CA GLU A 20 12.09 -10.95 15.45
C GLU A 20 11.69 -9.58 14.89
N ILE A 21 11.75 -8.52 15.70
CA ILE A 21 11.48 -7.16 15.22
C ILE A 21 12.48 -6.75 14.15
N GLN A 22 13.77 -7.01 14.37
CA GLN A 22 14.81 -6.70 13.40
C GLN A 22 14.62 -7.50 12.11
N ALA A 23 14.39 -8.81 12.22
CA ALA A 23 14.13 -9.66 11.06
C ALA A 23 12.89 -9.21 10.28
N HIS A 24 11.84 -8.76 10.98
CA HIS A 24 10.63 -8.21 10.36
C HIS A 24 10.88 -6.84 9.70
N ALA A 25 11.67 -5.98 10.35
CA ALA A 25 12.05 -4.67 9.83
C ALA A 25 12.99 -4.77 8.61
N GLU A 26 13.79 -5.82 8.52
CA GLU A 26 14.69 -6.12 7.39
C GLU A 26 13.97 -6.86 6.24
N GLN A 27 12.69 -7.21 6.39
CA GLN A 27 11.95 -7.85 5.31
C GLN A 27 11.87 -6.93 4.09
N ARG A 28 12.18 -7.51 2.94
CA ARG A 28 11.94 -6.88 1.65
C ARG A 28 10.43 -6.67 1.51
N PHE A 29 10.05 -5.43 1.22
CA PHE A 29 8.69 -5.10 0.89
C PHE A 29 8.61 -4.62 -0.57
N THR A 30 7.50 -4.95 -1.22
CA THR A 30 7.20 -4.52 -2.58
C THR A 30 5.83 -3.85 -2.61
N LEU A 31 5.80 -2.65 -3.18
CA LEU A 31 4.59 -1.92 -3.49
C LEU A 31 4.19 -2.24 -4.93
N LEU A 32 3.10 -2.98 -5.09
CA LEU A 32 2.51 -3.26 -6.39
C LEU A 32 1.56 -2.12 -6.77
N ILE A 33 1.64 -1.60 -7.98
CA ILE A 33 0.70 -0.58 -8.45
C ILE A 33 0.00 -1.10 -9.71
N ALA A 34 -1.32 -1.14 -9.65
CA ALA A 34 -2.20 -1.60 -10.72
C ALA A 34 -3.26 -0.54 -11.06
N GLY A 35 -4.05 -0.81 -12.09
CA GLY A 35 -5.15 0.05 -12.52
C GLY A 35 -4.92 0.61 -13.92
N ASP A 36 -5.45 1.81 -14.18
CA ASP A 36 -5.18 2.52 -15.43
C ASP A 36 -3.66 2.75 -15.58
N PRO A 37 -3.04 2.41 -16.72
CA PRO A 37 -1.58 2.50 -16.89
C PRO A 37 -1.03 3.92 -16.70
N ALA A 38 -1.74 4.95 -17.18
CA ALA A 38 -1.28 6.32 -17.07
C ALA A 38 -1.36 6.80 -15.61
N LEU A 39 -2.42 6.43 -14.89
CA LEU A 39 -2.55 6.71 -13.47
C LEU A 39 -1.57 5.90 -12.61
N ALA A 40 -1.35 4.63 -12.92
CA ALA A 40 -0.40 3.77 -12.22
C ALA A 40 1.03 4.29 -12.35
N GLU A 41 1.44 4.68 -13.56
CA GLU A 41 2.74 5.32 -13.82
C GLU A 41 2.89 6.62 -13.03
N ARG A 42 1.91 7.53 -13.14
CA ARG A 42 1.90 8.79 -12.37
C ARG A 42 2.01 8.56 -10.86
N LEU A 43 1.28 7.58 -10.33
CA LEU A 43 1.33 7.25 -8.91
C LEU A 43 2.71 6.70 -8.51
N ALA A 44 3.30 5.84 -9.34
CA ALA A 44 4.65 5.33 -9.13
C ALA A 44 5.70 6.46 -9.12
N ASP A 45 5.57 7.42 -10.04
CA ASP A 45 6.46 8.58 -10.11
C ASP A 45 6.30 9.49 -8.91
N ALA A 46 5.06 9.78 -8.51
CA ALA A 46 4.76 10.60 -7.33
C ALA A 46 5.33 9.98 -6.04
N LEU A 47 5.17 8.66 -5.86
CA LEU A 47 5.74 7.94 -4.72
C LEU A 47 7.25 7.77 -4.81
N SER A 48 7.81 7.91 -6.02
CA SER A 48 9.25 7.86 -6.26
C SER A 48 9.95 9.21 -6.15
N ALA A 49 9.18 10.30 -6.08
CA ALA A 49 9.72 11.65 -6.09
C ALA A 49 10.50 11.93 -4.80
N ALA A 50 11.81 12.11 -4.94
CA ALA A 50 12.70 12.53 -3.87
C ALA A 50 13.76 13.51 -4.41
N PRO A 51 14.17 14.54 -3.63
CA PRO A 51 15.20 15.47 -4.06
C PRO A 51 16.49 14.75 -4.49
N GLY A 52 16.92 15.01 -5.73
CA GLY A 52 18.15 14.43 -6.29
C GLY A 52 18.05 12.98 -6.76
N LYS A 53 16.86 12.37 -6.74
CA LYS A 53 16.64 11.03 -7.26
C LYS A 53 16.03 11.06 -8.66
N VAL A 54 16.58 10.23 -9.55
CA VAL A 54 16.06 10.02 -10.91
C VAL A 54 15.61 8.57 -11.04
N GLY A 55 14.39 8.38 -11.53
CA GLY A 55 13.80 7.06 -11.78
C GLY A 55 13.01 6.48 -10.61
N ARG A 56 12.34 5.37 -10.89
CA ARG A 56 11.42 4.69 -9.97
C ARG A 56 12.15 4.06 -8.78
N HIS A 57 11.53 4.10 -7.61
CA HIS A 57 12.04 3.38 -6.45
C HIS A 57 12.10 1.87 -6.70
N PRO A 58 13.19 1.16 -6.31
CA PRO A 58 13.33 -0.29 -6.58
C PRO A 58 12.28 -1.19 -5.94
N TRP A 59 11.56 -0.70 -4.94
CA TRP A 59 10.50 -1.43 -4.24
C TRP A 59 9.11 -1.16 -4.85
N ILE A 60 9.02 -0.37 -5.92
CA ILE A 60 7.77 -0.12 -6.64
C ILE A 60 7.76 -0.91 -7.94
N GLU A 61 6.73 -1.73 -8.10
CA GLU A 61 6.52 -2.55 -9.28
C GLU A 61 5.15 -2.25 -9.89
N LEU A 62 5.13 -2.02 -11.20
CA LEU A 62 3.88 -1.82 -11.92
C LEU A 62 3.35 -3.16 -12.41
N LEU A 63 2.09 -3.44 -12.08
CA LEU A 63 1.38 -4.55 -12.66
C LEU A 63 0.89 -4.16 -14.05
N PRO A 64 1.03 -5.04 -15.06
CA PRO A 64 0.48 -4.79 -16.37
C PRO A 64 -1.03 -4.59 -16.30
N ALA A 65 -1.57 -3.81 -17.25
CA ALA A 65 -3.00 -3.62 -17.39
C ALA A 65 -3.69 -4.99 -17.57
N GLY A 66 -4.45 -5.45 -16.58
CA GLY A 66 -4.94 -6.83 -16.58
C GLY A 66 -5.64 -7.23 -15.30
N ASP A 67 -5.68 -8.53 -15.06
CA ASP A 67 -6.35 -9.19 -13.94
C ASP A 67 -5.68 -9.00 -12.58
N GLY A 68 -4.64 -8.16 -12.47
CA GLY A 68 -3.95 -7.90 -11.22
C GLY A 68 -3.16 -9.11 -10.70
N THR A 69 -2.83 -10.06 -11.57
CA THR A 69 -1.99 -11.21 -11.21
C THR A 69 -0.59 -10.71 -10.82
N PRO A 70 -0.19 -10.84 -9.54
CA PRO A 70 1.12 -10.35 -9.10
C PRO A 70 2.25 -11.23 -9.68
N PRO A 71 3.40 -10.64 -10.04
CA PRO A 71 4.55 -11.38 -10.55
C PRO A 71 5.19 -12.22 -9.45
N GLY A 72 5.22 -13.53 -9.69
CA GLY A 72 5.90 -14.53 -8.85
C GLY A 72 5.48 -14.55 -7.38
N THR A 73 5.98 -15.51 -6.61
CA THR A 73 5.81 -15.58 -5.15
C THR A 73 7.13 -15.33 -4.45
N GLU A 74 7.87 -14.29 -4.83
CA GLU A 74 9.08 -13.92 -4.09
C GLU A 74 8.70 -13.57 -2.65
N ALA A 75 9.43 -14.15 -1.70
CA ALA A 75 9.20 -13.97 -0.27
C ALA A 75 9.41 -12.50 0.12
N GLY A 76 8.38 -11.88 0.70
CA GLY A 76 8.42 -10.48 1.14
C GLY A 76 7.03 -9.94 1.43
N VAL A 77 6.98 -8.80 2.11
CA VAL A 77 5.72 -8.11 2.40
C VAL A 77 5.24 -7.42 1.13
N ARG A 78 4.01 -7.70 0.71
CA ARG A 78 3.41 -7.08 -0.49
C ARG A 78 2.17 -6.31 -0.10
N ILE A 79 2.09 -5.08 -0.59
CA ILE A 79 0.87 -4.27 -0.53
C ILE A 79 0.62 -3.71 -1.92
N ALA A 80 -0.64 -3.62 -2.30
CA ALA A 80 -1.02 -3.15 -3.63
C ALA A 80 -1.77 -1.82 -3.56
N LEU A 81 -1.52 -0.95 -4.53
CA LEU A 81 -2.29 0.25 -4.80
C LEU A 81 -3.00 0.07 -6.14
N VAL A 82 -4.30 0.30 -6.17
CA VAL A 82 -5.10 0.26 -7.40
C VAL A 82 -5.52 1.67 -7.75
N ALA A 83 -4.84 2.26 -8.74
CA ALA A 83 -5.09 3.62 -9.18
C ALA A 83 -6.35 3.70 -10.05
N THR A 84 -7.23 4.63 -9.72
CA THR A 84 -8.49 4.85 -10.44
C THR A 84 -8.81 6.35 -10.52
N PRO A 85 -9.45 6.85 -11.59
CA PRO A 85 -9.80 8.26 -11.69
C PRO A 85 -11.03 8.64 -10.85
N THR A 86 -11.82 7.65 -10.43
CA THR A 86 -13.16 7.85 -9.85
C THR A 86 -13.36 7.10 -8.55
N ALA A 87 -14.34 7.55 -7.76
CA ALA A 87 -14.79 6.85 -6.57
C ALA A 87 -15.28 5.45 -6.92
N GLU A 88 -16.06 5.34 -7.98
CA GLU A 88 -16.56 4.05 -8.44
C GLU A 88 -15.42 3.35 -9.17
N LEU A 89 -15.13 2.12 -8.74
CA LEU A 89 -14.13 1.28 -9.37
C LEU A 89 -14.64 0.86 -10.75
N ASP A 90 -13.91 1.21 -11.79
CA ASP A 90 -14.16 0.68 -13.12
C ASP A 90 -13.86 -0.82 -13.20
N ALA A 91 -14.22 -1.44 -14.32
CA ALA A 91 -14.03 -2.88 -14.53
C ALA A 91 -12.55 -3.33 -14.53
N ALA A 92 -11.60 -2.43 -14.83
CA ALA A 92 -10.17 -2.78 -14.78
C ALA A 92 -9.68 -2.77 -13.33
N ALA A 93 -9.99 -1.73 -12.56
CA ALA A 93 -9.67 -1.61 -11.15
C ALA A 93 -10.32 -2.72 -10.32
N ALA A 94 -11.59 -3.05 -10.60
CA ALA A 94 -12.29 -4.14 -9.93
C ALA A 94 -11.62 -5.51 -10.20
N ARG A 95 -11.25 -5.79 -11.46
CA ARG A 95 -10.53 -7.03 -11.80
C ARG A 95 -9.16 -7.11 -11.13
N ALA A 96 -8.42 -6.01 -11.09
CA ALA A 96 -7.14 -5.96 -10.40
C ALA A 96 -7.29 -6.25 -8.90
N LEU A 97 -8.31 -5.67 -8.25
CA LEU A 97 -8.61 -5.95 -6.85
C LEU A 97 -8.99 -7.41 -6.62
N ASP A 98 -9.79 -8.01 -7.50
CA ASP A 98 -10.17 -9.41 -7.41
C ASP A 98 -8.95 -10.34 -7.51
N GLY A 99 -8.03 -10.09 -8.46
CA GLY A 99 -6.80 -10.88 -8.59
C GLY A 99 -5.85 -10.72 -7.41
N LEU A 100 -5.66 -9.50 -6.92
CA LEU A 100 -4.84 -9.22 -5.74
C LEU A 100 -5.42 -9.87 -4.47
N HIS A 101 -6.74 -9.80 -4.30
CA HIS A 101 -7.43 -10.45 -3.20
C HIS A 101 -7.33 -11.98 -3.28
N ALA A 102 -7.49 -12.56 -4.46
CA ALA A 102 -7.30 -14.00 -4.67
C ALA A 102 -5.86 -14.45 -4.37
N ALA A 103 -4.87 -13.57 -4.58
CA ALA A 103 -3.48 -13.78 -4.21
C ALA A 103 -3.16 -13.49 -2.73
N GLY A 104 -4.15 -13.09 -1.91
CA GLY A 104 -3.96 -12.76 -0.50
C GLY A 104 -3.20 -11.45 -0.26
N ILE A 105 -3.09 -10.59 -1.27
CA ILE A 105 -2.38 -9.31 -1.15
C ILE A 105 -3.36 -8.22 -0.74
N PRO A 106 -3.10 -7.51 0.38
CA PRO A 106 -3.93 -6.37 0.77
C PRO A 106 -3.80 -5.25 -0.27
N ALA A 107 -4.94 -4.75 -0.74
CA ALA A 107 -5.00 -3.73 -1.78
C ALA A 107 -5.73 -2.47 -1.30
N VAL A 108 -5.16 -1.31 -1.62
CA VAL A 108 -5.74 0.02 -1.34
C VAL A 108 -6.16 0.65 -2.65
N ALA A 109 -7.43 1.05 -2.77
CA ALA A 109 -7.86 1.83 -3.93
C ALA A 109 -7.37 3.28 -3.78
N VAL A 110 -6.72 3.80 -4.80
CA VAL A 110 -6.19 5.17 -4.82
C VAL A 110 -6.94 5.95 -5.90
N VAL A 111 -7.84 6.81 -5.46
CA VAL A 111 -8.57 7.71 -6.36
C VAL A 111 -7.69 8.91 -6.65
N MET A 112 -7.29 9.07 -7.91
CA MET A 112 -6.54 10.24 -8.38
C MET A 112 -7.47 11.19 -9.11
N ALA A 113 -7.92 12.23 -8.43
CA ALA A 113 -8.92 13.18 -8.93
C ALA A 113 -8.40 14.63 -8.92
N ASP A 114 -8.86 15.43 -9.87
CA ASP A 114 -8.67 16.88 -9.88
C ASP A 114 -9.60 17.50 -8.83
N GLY A 115 -9.02 18.05 -7.76
CA GLY A 115 -9.77 18.70 -6.67
C GLY A 115 -10.19 17.75 -5.55
N ALA A 116 -9.54 17.89 -4.38
CA ALA A 116 -9.88 17.13 -3.18
C ALA A 116 -11.11 17.68 -2.43
N ASP A 117 -11.56 18.90 -2.77
CA ASP A 117 -12.54 19.66 -1.98
C ASP A 117 -13.94 19.04 -1.94
N GLY A 118 -14.30 18.19 -2.92
CA GLY A 118 -15.59 17.50 -2.98
C GLY A 118 -15.70 16.18 -2.20
N TRP A 119 -14.62 15.71 -1.57
CA TRP A 119 -14.55 14.36 -0.98
C TRP A 119 -14.84 14.30 0.52
N HIS A 120 -14.97 15.45 1.19
CA HIS A 120 -15.28 15.50 2.61
C HIS A 120 -16.68 14.93 2.90
N GLY A 121 -16.73 13.83 3.67
CA GLY A 121 -17.98 13.19 4.06
C GLY A 121 -18.59 12.21 3.04
N ALA A 122 -17.87 11.90 1.96
CA ALA A 122 -18.31 10.88 1.01
C ALA A 122 -18.30 9.48 1.65
N GLU A 123 -19.46 8.84 1.73
CA GLU A 123 -19.56 7.43 2.11
C GLU A 123 -19.29 6.56 0.88
N LEU A 124 -18.09 5.99 0.82
CA LEU A 124 -17.65 5.18 -0.31
C LEU A 124 -17.93 3.71 -0.03
N ARG A 125 -18.70 3.06 -0.91
CA ARG A 125 -18.92 1.62 -0.86
C ARG A 125 -17.57 0.91 -1.02
N ARG A 126 -17.12 0.25 0.04
CA ARG A 126 -15.93 -0.59 0.02
C ARG A 126 -16.28 -1.96 -0.57
N GLY A 127 -15.54 -2.34 -1.61
CA GLY A 127 -15.57 -3.69 -2.17
C GLY A 127 -14.56 -4.59 -1.45
N ARG A 128 -13.70 -5.27 -2.22
CA ARG A 128 -12.60 -6.11 -1.70
C ARG A 128 -11.34 -5.34 -1.29
N GLU A 129 -11.38 -4.01 -1.35
CA GLU A 129 -10.27 -3.15 -0.94
C GLU A 129 -10.11 -3.15 0.60
N ALA A 130 -8.86 -3.19 1.06
CA ALA A 130 -8.51 -3.07 2.48
C ALA A 130 -8.69 -1.62 2.98
N ALA A 131 -8.41 -0.65 2.11
CA ALA A 131 -8.57 0.76 2.38
C ALA A 131 -8.77 1.55 1.07
N ARG A 132 -9.04 2.84 1.23
CA ARG A 132 -9.12 3.79 0.12
C ARG A 132 -8.44 5.10 0.47
N ALA A 133 -7.72 5.66 -0.50
CA ALA A 133 -7.08 6.96 -0.42
C ALA A 133 -7.55 7.83 -1.59
N VAL A 134 -7.64 9.14 -1.36
CA VAL A 134 -7.85 10.14 -2.41
C VAL A 134 -6.60 10.98 -2.47
N LEU A 135 -6.01 11.06 -3.65
CA LEU A 135 -4.84 11.88 -3.92
C LEU A 135 -5.22 12.93 -4.97
N PRO A 136 -4.68 14.16 -4.86
CA PRO A 136 -4.76 15.08 -5.98
C PRO A 136 -4.07 14.40 -7.18
N ALA A 137 -4.73 14.45 -8.34
CA ALA A 137 -4.00 14.32 -9.57
C ALA A 137 -2.95 15.45 -9.56
N ALA A 138 -1.67 15.11 -9.45
CA ALA A 138 -0.60 16.10 -9.51
C ALA A 138 -0.76 16.96 -10.78
N PRO A 139 -0.35 18.24 -10.74
CA PRO A 139 -0.47 19.14 -11.89
C PRO A 139 0.27 18.64 -13.13
#